data_AF-A0A0G1B5M4-F1
#
_entry.id   AF-A0A0G1B5M4-F1
#
_cell.length_a   1.000
_cell.length_b   1.000
_cell.length_c   1.000
_cell.angle_alpha   90.00
_cell.angle_beta   90.00
_cell.angle_gamma   90.00
#
_symmetry.space_group_name_H-M   'P 1'
#
loop_
_entity.id
_entity.type
_entity.pdbx_description
1 polymer ?
#
loop_
_entity_poly.entity_id
_entity_poly.type
_entity_poly.pdbx_seq_one_letter_code
_entity_poly.pdbx_strand_id
1 'polypeptide(L)'
;MDNYSKKINAVHERDLANLLEKLGIRERFEKGKVLCKFCGTPVTIENIHSFLRESAMVNMICAKPECINLLADYMDEKKKITLDQG
;
A
#
# COMPACT_ATOMS: atom_id res chain seq x y z
N MET A 1 -22.48 -15.13 20.97
CA MET A 1 -22.46 -14.69 19.56
C MET A 1 -21.79 -13.34 19.54
N ASP A 2 -20.47 -13.39 19.57
CA ASP A 2 -19.60 -12.26 19.86
C ASP A 2 -19.36 -11.50 18.55
N ASN A 3 -19.99 -10.34 18.42
CA ASN A 3 -19.86 -9.44 17.29
C ASN A 3 -18.46 -8.80 17.30
N TYR A 4 -17.49 -9.43 16.64
CA TYR A 4 -16.13 -8.90 16.50
C TYR A 4 -16.14 -7.68 15.54
N SER A 5 -16.45 -6.50 16.08
CA SER A 5 -16.30 -5.23 15.36
C SER A 5 -14.82 -4.88 15.23
N LYS A 6 -14.17 -5.40 14.19
CA LYS A 6 -12.82 -4.98 13.81
C LYS A 6 -12.91 -3.53 13.34
N LYS A 7 -12.46 -2.58 14.16
CA LYS A 7 -12.37 -1.17 13.76
C LYS A 7 -11.37 -1.04 12.61
N ILE A 8 -11.87 -0.76 11.41
CA ILE A 8 -11.03 -0.50 10.23
C ILE A 8 -10.75 1.01 10.22
N ASN A 9 -9.47 1.39 10.31
CA ASN A 9 -9.07 2.77 10.09
C ASN A 9 -9.11 3.06 8.60
N ALA A 10 -9.97 4.00 8.20
CA ALA A 10 -10.07 4.47 6.83
C ALA A 10 -9.43 5.86 6.72
N VAL A 11 -8.67 6.08 5.66
CA VAL A 11 -8.13 7.40 5.31
C VAL A 11 -9.01 7.95 4.21
N HIS A 12 -9.65 9.09 4.46
CA HIS A 12 -10.45 9.77 3.45
C HIS A 12 -9.52 10.37 2.39
N GLU A 13 -9.97 10.48 1.14
CA GLU A 13 -9.18 11.04 0.02
C GLU A 13 -8.53 12.39 0.36
N ARG A 14 -9.26 13.27 1.05
CA ARG A 14 -8.78 14.60 1.51
C ARG A 14 -7.60 14.50 2.49
N ASP A 15 -7.58 13.45 3.30
CA ASP A 15 -6.53 13.17 4.27
C ASP A 15 -5.37 12.37 3.66
N LEU A 16 -5.55 11.81 2.46
CA LEU A 16 -4.49 11.05 1.78
C LEU A 16 -3.29 11.95 1.48
N ALA A 17 -3.51 13.18 1.04
CA ALA A 17 -2.43 14.13 0.80
C ALA A 17 -1.59 14.38 2.07
N ASN A 18 -2.25 14.52 3.22
CA ASN A 18 -1.60 14.69 4.51
C ASN A 18 -0.84 13.42 4.94
N LEU A 19 -1.41 12.24 4.69
CA LEU A 19 -0.71 10.97 4.92
C LEU A 19 0.55 10.86 4.05
N LEU A 20 0.45 11.16 2.76
CA LEU A 20 1.59 11.15 1.83
C LEU A 20 2.69 12.14 2.24
N GLU A 21 2.30 13.28 2.80
CA GLU A 21 3.21 14.28 3.34
C GLU A 21 3.96 13.75 4.57
N LYS A 22 3.23 13.15 5.53
CA LYS A 22 3.82 12.49 6.71
C LYS A 22 4.74 11.33 6.35
N LEU A 23 4.49 10.67 5.23
CA LEU A 23 5.34 9.60 4.69
C LEU A 23 6.55 10.15 3.89
N GLY A 24 6.64 11.46 3.66
CA GLY A 24 7.74 12.09 2.92
C GLY A 24 7.75 11.81 1.42
N ILE A 25 6.63 11.33 0.87
CA ILE A 25 6.54 10.85 -0.52
C ILE A 25 5.59 11.69 -1.40
N ARG A 26 4.85 12.63 -0.78
CA ARG A 26 3.88 13.50 -1.46
C ARG A 26 4.44 14.17 -2.72
N GLU A 27 5.59 14.84 -2.62
CA GLU A 27 6.15 15.56 -3.77
C GLU A 27 6.47 14.61 -4.94
N ARG A 28 7.02 13.44 -4.65
CA ARG A 28 7.32 12.43 -5.68
C ARG A 28 6.05 11.85 -6.27
N PHE A 29 5.01 11.67 -5.46
CA PHE A 29 3.72 11.18 -5.88
C PHE A 29 3.02 12.17 -6.83
N GLU A 30 2.94 13.45 -6.44
CA GLU A 30 2.35 14.51 -7.26
C GLU A 30 3.12 14.73 -8.57
N LYS A 31 4.44 14.52 -8.57
CA LYS A 31 5.29 14.56 -9.79
C LYS A 31 5.20 13.29 -10.65
N GLY A 32 4.37 12.30 -10.30
CA GLY A 32 4.25 11.03 -11.02
C GLY A 32 5.51 10.14 -10.97
N LYS A 33 6.38 10.38 -9.98
CA LYS A 33 7.67 9.67 -9.80
C LYS A 33 7.59 8.48 -8.85
N VAL A 34 6.40 8.20 -8.32
CA VAL A 34 6.14 6.98 -7.53
C VAL A 34 5.58 5.93 -8.46
N LEU A 35 6.30 4.81 -8.59
CA LEU A 35 5.97 3.73 -9.50
C LEU A 35 5.41 2.55 -8.73
N CYS A 36 4.50 1.82 -9.37
CA CYS A 36 3.99 0.57 -8.84
C CYS A 36 5.16 -0.42 -8.70
N LYS A 37 5.27 -1.06 -7.54
CA LYS A 37 6.32 -2.05 -7.27
C LYS A 37 6.35 -3.18 -8.32
N PHE A 38 5.18 -3.59 -8.82
CA PHE A 38 5.06 -4.75 -9.68
C PHE A 38 5.15 -4.43 -11.17
N CYS A 39 4.36 -3.47 -11.65
CA CYS A 39 4.28 -3.16 -13.09
C CYS A 39 5.06 -1.91 -13.51
N GLY A 40 5.67 -1.18 -12.57
CA GLY A 40 6.43 0.04 -12.85
C GLY A 40 5.60 1.23 -13.36
N THR A 41 4.27 1.11 -13.46
CA THR A 41 3.39 2.20 -13.91
C THR A 41 3.31 3.29 -12.83
N PRO A 42 3.29 4.59 -13.18
CA PRO A 42 3.10 5.65 -12.19
C PRO A 42 1.80 5.50 -11.40
N VAL A 43 1.91 5.56 -10.07
CA VAL A 43 0.77 5.48 -9.17
C VAL A 43 0.20 6.89 -8.96
N THR A 44 -1.11 7.01 -9.11
CA THR A 44 -1.88 8.25 -8.97
C THR A 44 -3.04 8.04 -8.00
N ILE A 45 -3.70 9.12 -7.60
CA ILE A 45 -4.87 9.05 -6.71
C ILE A 45 -5.99 8.15 -7.28
N GLU A 46 -6.12 8.10 -8.60
CA GLU A 46 -7.19 7.37 -9.30
C GLU A 46 -6.88 5.87 -9.43
N ASN A 47 -5.60 5.51 -9.45
CA ASN A 47 -5.18 4.13 -9.68
C ASN A 47 -4.53 3.48 -8.47
N ILE A 48 -4.46 4.15 -7.32
CA ILE A 48 -3.82 3.60 -6.13
C ILE A 48 -4.71 2.55 -5.46
N HIS A 49 -4.15 1.37 -5.20
CA HIS A 49 -4.85 0.31 -4.49
C HIS A 49 -4.34 0.14 -3.06
N SER A 50 -3.02 0.12 -2.86
CA SER A 50 -2.44 -0.15 -1.54
C SER A 50 -1.04 0.44 -1.37
N PHE A 51 -0.69 0.69 -0.11
CA PHE A 51 0.66 1.04 0.33
C PHE A 51 1.21 -0.12 1.15
N LEU A 52 2.44 -0.52 0.86
CA LEU A 52 3.13 -1.57 1.57
C LEU A 52 4.40 -0.99 2.19
N ARG A 53 4.57 -1.15 3.49
CA ARG A 53 5.83 -0.82 4.15
C ARG A 53 6.75 -2.03 4.09
N GLU A 54 7.86 -1.90 3.40
CA GLU A 54 8.94 -2.88 3.36
C GLU A 54 10.18 -2.30 4.02
N SER A 55 10.45 -2.80 5.23
CA SER A 55 11.54 -2.29 6.06
C SER A 55 11.44 -0.77 6.23
N ALA A 56 12.36 -0.01 5.63
CA ALA A 56 12.41 1.44 5.71
C ALA A 56 11.72 2.16 4.53
N MET A 57 11.26 1.44 3.51
CA MET A 57 10.66 2.02 2.30
C MET A 57 9.16 1.77 2.22
N VAL A 58 8.42 2.74 1.71
CA VAL A 58 7.00 2.60 1.39
C VAL A 58 6.88 2.36 -0.11
N ASN A 59 6.42 1.16 -0.47
CA ASN A 59 6.09 0.79 -1.83
C ASN A 59 4.59 1.00 -2.09
N MET A 60 4.25 1.39 -3.31
CA MET A 60 2.85 1.58 -3.73
C MET A 60 2.46 0.55 -4.78
N ILE A 61 1.20 0.15 -4.73
CA ILE A 61 0.61 -0.84 -5.62
C ILE A 61 -0.57 -0.19 -6.36
N CYS A 62 -0.54 -0.25 -7.69
CA CYS A 62 -1.66 0.22 -8.51
C CYS A 62 -2.82 -0.80 -8.55
N ALA A 63 -3.99 -0.34 -8.95
CA ALA A 63 -5.24 -1.09 -9.03
C ALA A 63 -5.36 -2.01 -10.26
N LYS A 64 -4.25 -2.25 -10.99
CA LYS A 64 -4.24 -3.25 -12.06
C LYS A 64 -4.48 -4.64 -11.45
N PRO A 65 -5.40 -5.46 -11.99
CA PRO A 65 -5.71 -6.78 -11.43
C PRO A 65 -4.48 -7.68 -11.26
N GLU A 66 -3.56 -7.65 -12.22
CA GLU A 66 -2.29 -8.38 -12.16
C GLU A 66 -1.46 -7.99 -10.92
N CYS A 67 -1.41 -6.70 -10.57
CA CYS A 67 -0.66 -6.18 -9.43
C CYS A 67 -1.32 -6.52 -8.11
N ILE A 68 -2.65 -6.61 -8.08
CA ILE A 68 -3.41 -7.03 -6.90
C ILE A 68 -3.16 -8.52 -6.62
N ASN A 69 -3.15 -9.36 -7.66
CA ASN A 69 -2.82 -10.78 -7.52
C ASN A 69 -1.37 -10.99 -7.06
N LEU A 70 -0.42 -10.26 -7.66
CA LEU A 70 0.99 -10.28 -7.22
C LEU A 70 1.14 -9.77 -5.78
N LEU A 71 0.35 -8.79 -5.35
CA LEU A 71 0.33 -8.34 -3.96
C LEU A 71 -0.16 -9.45 -3.03
N ALA A 72 -1.24 -10.16 -3.39
CA ALA A 72 -1.77 -11.24 -2.57
C ALA A 72 -0.74 -12.37 -2.40
N ASP A 73 -0.08 -12.76 -3.49
CA ASP A 73 0.99 -13.77 -3.49
C ASP A 73 2.17 -13.32 -2.63
N TYR A 74 2.65 -12.10 -2.85
CA TYR A 74 3.72 -11.49 -2.07
C TYR A 74 3.42 -11.43 -0.56
N MET A 75 2.18 -11.13 -0.18
CA MET A 75 1.75 -11.09 1.22
C MET A 75 1.71 -12.48 1.85
N ASP A 76 1.32 -13.51 1.10
CA ASP A 76 1.33 -14.91 1.57
C ASP A 76 2.76 -15.38 1.87
N GLU A 77 3.69 -15.11 0.95
CA GLU A 77 5.12 -15.41 1.13
C GLU A 77 5.71 -14.71 2.36
N LYS A 78 5.39 -13.43 2.57
CA LYS A 78 5.88 -12.65 3.72
C LYS A 78 5.29 -13.11 5.05
N LYS A 79 4.07 -13.62 5.05
CA LYS A 79 3.41 -14.15 6.26
C LYS A 79 4.14 -15.38 6.81
N LYS A 80 4.72 -16.20 5.92
CA LYS A 80 5.55 -17.36 6.30
C LYS A 80 6.85 -16.96 7.02
N ILE A 81 7.37 -15.75 6.80
CA ILE A 81 8.61 -15.25 7.41
C ILE A 81 8.37 -14.63 8.79
N THR A 82 7.15 -14.18 9.10
CA THR A 82 6.83 -13.45 10.36
C THR A 82 6.29 -14.36 11.48
N LEU A 83 6.16 -15.67 11.23
CA LEU A 83 5.64 -16.65 12.21
C LEU A 83 6.74 -17.40 13.00
N ASP A 84 8.03 -17.03 12.84
CA ASP A 84 9.16 -17.65 13.57
C ASP A 84 9.79 -16.71 14.61
N GLN A 85 9.02 -15.76 15.17
CA GLN A 85 9.45 -15.02 16.36
C GLN A 85 8.29 -14.96 17.37
N GLY A 86 8.17 -16.04 18.14
CA GLY A 86 7.23 -16.18 19.25
C GLY A 86 7.36 -17.54 19.93
#